data_AF-A0A830GYK9-F1
#
_entry.id   AF-A0A830GYK9-F1
#
_cell.length_a   1.000
_cell.length_b   1.000
_cell.length_c   1.000
_cell.angle_alpha   90.00
_cell.angle_beta   90.00
_cell.angle_gamma   90.00
#
_symmetry.space_group_name_H-M   'P 1'
#
loop_
_entity.id
_entity.type
_entity.pdbx_description
1 polymer ?
#
loop_
_entity_poly.entity_id
_entity_poly.type
_entity_poly.pdbx_seq_one_letter_code
_entity_poly.pdbx_strand_id
1 'polypeptide(L)'
;MEEDDNIRDEEPNEDEMIDQEAGEEDETGLSKLLKKLPDWSAGLIIYNKNAYPIARSKYAEGEYYFSTSWRSVAKNVNGDNIVMTKEGDVKKYKIKRKGDSKYIQVTLI
;
A
#
# COMPACT_ATOMS: atom_id res chain seq x y z
N MET A 1 -0.45 4.94 -53.81
CA MET A 1 -1.80 4.90 -53.21
C MET A 1 -1.87 3.57 -52.52
N GLU A 2 -1.68 3.61 -51.20
CA GLU A 2 -2.19 2.70 -50.15
C GLU A 2 -1.56 3.22 -48.86
N GLU A 3 -2.41 3.95 -48.14
CA GLU A 3 -2.24 4.41 -46.77
C GLU A 3 -2.39 3.20 -45.86
N ASP A 4 -1.47 2.99 -44.92
CA ASP A 4 -1.81 2.21 -43.72
C ASP A 4 -1.14 2.82 -42.49
N ASP A 5 -2.03 3.38 -41.70
CA ASP A 5 -1.85 4.17 -40.49
C ASP A 5 -1.61 3.20 -39.32
N ASN A 6 -0.36 3.05 -38.90
CA ASN A 6 -0.04 2.28 -37.68
C ASN A 6 0.49 3.24 -36.61
N ILE A 7 -0.44 4.05 -36.08
CA ILE A 7 -0.33 4.68 -34.76
C ILE A 7 -0.13 3.54 -33.76
N ARG A 8 1.08 3.40 -33.23
CA ARG A 8 1.33 2.59 -32.04
C ARG A 8 1.42 3.53 -30.85
N ASP A 9 0.41 3.41 -30.01
CA ASP A 9 0.24 3.99 -28.70
C ASP A 9 1.56 4.25 -27.97
N GLU A 10 1.77 5.53 -27.72
CA GLU A 10 2.66 6.11 -26.73
C GLU A 10 2.25 5.56 -25.36
N GLU A 11 3.00 4.61 -24.81
CA GLU A 11 2.92 4.28 -23.39
C GLU A 11 3.43 5.50 -22.61
N PRO A 12 2.61 6.17 -21.77
CA PRO A 12 3.14 7.15 -20.85
C PRO A 12 3.97 6.40 -19.80
N ASN A 13 5.29 6.45 -19.95
CA ASN A 13 6.24 6.22 -18.86
C ASN A 13 6.09 7.37 -17.84
N GLU A 14 5.02 7.32 -17.05
CA GLU A 14 4.83 8.16 -15.87
C GLU A 14 5.12 7.33 -14.62
N ASP A 15 6.35 7.44 -14.11
CA ASP A 15 6.61 7.81 -12.70
C ASP A 15 8.13 7.94 -12.47
N GLU A 16 8.78 8.87 -13.18
CA GLU A 16 9.95 9.56 -12.61
C GLU A 16 9.45 10.52 -11.54
N MET A 17 9.22 10.02 -10.32
CA MET A 17 9.13 10.86 -9.13
C MET A 17 10.31 10.54 -8.22
N ILE A 18 11.32 11.38 -8.36
CA ILE A 18 12.31 11.69 -7.34
C ILE A 18 11.54 12.12 -6.09
N ASP A 19 11.74 11.45 -4.95
CA ASP A 19 11.56 12.10 -3.65
C ASP A 19 12.64 11.59 -2.70
N GLN A 20 13.47 12.55 -2.31
CA GLN A 20 14.51 12.46 -1.29
C GLN A 20 13.90 12.30 0.10
N GLU A 21 14.77 12.14 1.09
CA GLU A 21 14.53 12.09 2.54
C GLU A 21 14.24 10.68 3.07
N ALA A 22 15.28 9.97 3.51
CA ALA A 22 15.99 10.15 4.78
C ALA A 22 15.10 9.85 5.99
N GLY A 23 15.62 9.00 6.87
CA GLY A 23 14.93 8.54 8.06
C GLY A 23 14.49 9.70 8.94
N GLU A 24 13.22 9.69 9.30
CA GLU A 24 12.73 10.28 10.53
C GLU A 24 11.97 9.19 11.28
N GLU A 25 12.54 8.87 12.44
CA GLU A 25 11.87 8.17 13.53
C GLU A 25 10.67 9.01 14.02
N ASP A 26 9.85 8.41 14.89
CA ASP A 26 8.70 9.00 15.60
C ASP A 26 7.33 8.96 14.90
N GLU A 27 6.32 8.64 15.71
CA GLU A 27 4.88 8.46 15.45
C GLU A 27 4.19 9.53 14.57
N THR A 28 4.87 10.63 14.25
CA THR A 28 4.42 11.69 13.34
C THR A 28 4.53 11.31 11.86
N GLY A 29 5.43 10.40 11.49
CA GLY A 29 5.64 9.97 10.09
C GLY A 29 4.45 9.18 9.52
N LEU A 30 3.95 8.19 10.27
CA LEU A 30 2.87 7.31 9.81
C LEU A 30 1.54 8.05 9.63
N SER A 31 1.26 8.99 10.53
CA SER A 31 0.08 9.85 10.46
C SER A 31 0.08 10.73 9.20
N LYS A 32 1.27 11.16 8.72
CA LYS A 32 1.40 11.86 7.42
C LYS A 32 1.10 10.92 6.25
N LEU A 33 1.50 9.64 6.33
CA LEU A 33 1.22 8.65 5.30
C LEU A 33 -0.27 8.35 5.16
N LEU A 34 -1.04 8.42 6.25
CA LEU A 34 -2.50 8.27 6.19
C LEU A 34 -3.16 9.31 5.27
N LYS A 35 -2.59 10.52 5.14
CA LYS A 35 -3.11 11.56 4.24
C LYS A 35 -2.83 11.29 2.76
N LYS A 36 -1.82 10.44 2.46
CA LYS A 36 -1.46 10.01 1.10
C LYS A 36 -2.21 8.75 0.65
N LEU A 37 -3.02 8.17 1.54
CA LEU A 37 -3.77 6.97 1.25
C LEU A 37 -4.93 7.24 0.28
N PRO A 38 -5.22 6.29 -0.62
CA PRO A 38 -6.39 6.40 -1.48
C PRO A 38 -7.69 6.32 -0.66
N ASP A 39 -8.77 6.93 -1.17
CA ASP A 39 -10.04 7.05 -0.45
C ASP A 39 -10.65 5.70 -0.05
N TRP A 40 -10.56 4.71 -0.95
CA TRP A 40 -11.08 3.37 -0.72
C TRP A 40 -10.35 2.58 0.38
N SER A 41 -9.13 2.98 0.73
CA SER A 41 -8.35 2.27 1.73
C SER A 41 -8.90 2.51 3.14
N ALA A 42 -8.77 1.50 3.98
CA ALA A 42 -9.14 1.57 5.38
C ALA A 42 -7.97 1.99 6.28
N GLY A 43 -6.76 2.03 5.74
CA GLY A 43 -5.53 2.30 6.48
C GLY A 43 -4.30 1.90 5.68
N LEU A 44 -3.18 1.73 6.40
CA LEU A 44 -1.93 1.27 5.85
C LEU A 44 -1.34 0.11 6.65
N ILE A 45 -0.43 -0.62 6.02
CA ILE A 45 0.36 -1.69 6.60
C ILE A 45 1.83 -1.52 6.23
N ILE A 46 2.74 -1.71 7.19
CA ILE A 46 4.17 -1.76 6.90
C ILE A 46 4.56 -3.22 6.67
N TYR A 47 4.92 -3.55 5.43
CA TYR A 47 5.33 -4.87 5.01
C TYR A 47 6.63 -4.81 4.21
N ASN A 48 7.65 -5.57 4.62
CA ASN A 48 8.98 -5.58 3.99
C ASN A 48 9.54 -4.16 3.82
N LYS A 49 9.52 -3.35 4.89
CA LYS A 49 9.94 -1.94 4.89
C LYS A 49 9.16 -1.01 3.93
N ASN A 50 8.00 -1.41 3.42
CA ASN A 50 7.17 -0.59 2.56
C ASN A 50 5.78 -0.42 3.17
N ALA A 51 5.21 0.78 3.07
CA ALA A 51 3.84 1.04 3.48
C ALA A 51 2.88 0.80 2.31
N TYR A 52 1.95 -0.14 2.47
CA TYR A 52 0.90 -0.42 1.49
C TYR A 52 -0.46 0.00 2.02
N PRO A 53 -1.40 0.41 1.16
CA PRO A 53 -2.79 0.57 1.58
C PRO A 53 -3.40 -0.78 1.94
N ILE A 54 -4.35 -0.79 2.88
CA ILE A 54 -5.16 -1.98 3.20
C ILE A 54 -6.63 -1.73 2.88
N ALA A 55 -7.33 -2.81 2.53
CA ALA A 55 -8.78 -2.81 2.35
C ALA A 55 -9.44 -3.69 3.43
N ARG A 56 -10.66 -3.32 3.85
CA ARG A 56 -11.48 -4.15 4.74
C ARG A 56 -11.93 -5.42 4.01
N SER A 57 -11.78 -6.57 4.66
CA SER A 57 -12.32 -7.84 4.17
C SER A 57 -13.84 -7.80 4.17
N LYS A 58 -14.47 -8.37 3.13
CA LYS A 58 -15.93 -8.57 3.10
C LYS A 58 -16.37 -9.84 3.84
N TYR A 59 -15.43 -10.71 4.22
CA TYR A 59 -15.72 -12.04 4.76
C TYR A 59 -15.76 -12.08 6.28
N ALA A 60 -15.03 -11.19 6.95
CA ALA A 60 -14.95 -11.14 8.41
C ALA A 60 -14.65 -9.71 8.88
N GLU A 61 -15.35 -9.29 9.93
CA GLU A 61 -15.13 -8.00 10.57
C GLU A 61 -13.77 -7.99 11.28
N GLY A 62 -13.07 -6.86 11.19
CA GLY A 62 -11.71 -6.72 11.75
C GLY A 62 -10.60 -7.41 10.94
N GLU A 63 -10.94 -8.06 9.82
CA GLU A 63 -9.96 -8.57 8.86
C GLU A 63 -9.73 -7.58 7.72
N TYR A 64 -8.47 -7.52 7.28
CA TYR A 64 -8.02 -6.66 6.20
C TYR A 64 -7.26 -7.49 5.18
N TYR A 65 -7.01 -6.90 4.02
CA TYR A 65 -6.08 -7.47 3.05
C TYR A 65 -5.32 -6.37 2.33
N PHE A 66 -4.16 -6.75 1.79
CA PHE A 66 -3.38 -5.91 0.89
C PHE A 66 -2.77 -6.72 -0.23
N SER A 67 -2.19 -6.05 -1.22
CA SER A 67 -1.40 -6.69 -2.27
C SER A 67 -0.05 -5.98 -2.41
N THR A 68 1.01 -6.75 -2.61
CA THR A 68 2.33 -6.20 -2.99
C THR A 68 2.36 -5.67 -4.42
N SER A 69 1.32 -5.93 -5.22
CA SER A 69 1.13 -5.33 -6.54
C SER A 69 0.49 -3.94 -6.47
N TRP A 70 0.01 -3.50 -5.30
CA TRP A 70 -0.49 -2.13 -5.13
C TRP A 70 0.66 -1.14 -4.98
N ARG A 71 0.45 0.10 -5.42
CA ARG A 71 1.41 1.19 -5.23
C ARG A 71 1.66 1.39 -3.73
N SER A 72 2.91 1.29 -3.32
CA SER A 72 3.32 1.62 -1.96
C SER A 72 3.17 3.12 -1.72
N VAL A 73 2.62 3.49 -0.55
CA VAL A 73 2.48 4.88 -0.11
C VAL A 73 3.84 5.46 0.32
N ALA A 74 4.73 4.62 0.84
CA ALA A 74 6.10 4.96 1.18
C ALA A 74 6.99 3.72 1.16
N LYS A 75 8.30 3.95 1.01
CA LYS A 75 9.36 2.92 1.00
C LYS A 75 10.35 3.21 2.12
N ASN A 76 11.12 2.20 2.54
CA ASN A 76 12.09 2.27 3.64
C ASN A 76 11.48 2.72 5.00
N VAL A 77 10.24 2.33 5.27
CA VAL A 77 9.54 2.66 6.52
C VAL A 77 9.94 1.69 7.63
N ASN A 78 10.36 2.22 8.77
CA ASN A 78 10.65 1.45 9.98
C ASN A 78 9.34 1.07 10.70
N GLY A 79 9.29 -0.16 11.24
CA GLY A 79 8.12 -0.64 11.98
C GLY A 79 7.44 -1.83 11.33
N ASP A 80 8.19 -2.93 11.11
CA ASP A 80 7.60 -4.17 10.61
C ASP A 80 6.43 -4.64 11.47
N ASN A 81 5.40 -5.17 10.81
CA ASN A 81 4.23 -5.75 11.46
C ASN A 81 3.24 -4.76 12.11
N ILE A 82 3.24 -3.49 11.66
CA ILE A 82 2.30 -2.45 12.10
C ILE A 82 1.23 -2.19 11.04
N VAL A 83 -0.03 -2.17 11.48
CA VAL A 83 -1.17 -1.60 10.75
C VAL A 83 -1.60 -0.32 11.46
N MET A 84 -1.91 0.71 10.69
CA MET A 84 -2.56 1.92 11.16
C MET A 84 -3.86 2.13 10.36
N THR A 85 -5.01 2.14 11.04
CA THR A 85 -6.29 2.44 10.39
C THR A 85 -6.46 3.95 10.22
N LYS A 86 -7.34 4.38 9.31
CA LYS A 86 -7.72 5.80 9.18
C LYS A 86 -8.39 6.36 10.43
N GLU A 87 -8.89 5.49 11.31
CA GLU A 87 -9.48 5.84 12.61
C GLU A 87 -8.39 6.15 13.66
N GLY A 88 -7.11 5.94 13.33
CA GLY A 88 -5.98 6.22 14.21
C GLY A 88 -5.56 5.03 15.07
N ASP A 89 -6.23 3.88 14.95
CA ASP A 89 -5.81 2.66 15.65
C ASP A 89 -4.52 2.11 15.07
N VAL A 90 -3.49 2.04 15.91
CA VAL A 90 -2.22 1.38 15.60
C VAL A 90 -2.22 0.02 16.28
N LYS A 91 -2.17 -1.05 15.48
CA LYS A 91 -2.16 -2.43 15.99
C LYS A 91 -1.10 -3.26 15.29
N LYS A 92 -0.58 -4.25 16.01
CA LYS A 92 0.25 -5.29 15.40
C LYS A 92 -0.64 -6.22 14.59
N TYR A 93 -0.12 -6.76 13.51
CA TYR A 93 -0.88 -7.66 12.65
C TYR A 93 -0.22 -9.04 12.51
N LYS A 94 -1.04 -10.03 12.12
CA LYS A 94 -0.59 -11.31 11.57
C LYS A 94 -0.93 -11.37 10.10
N ILE A 95 0.05 -11.79 9.28
CA ILE A 95 -0.17 -12.08 7.87
C ILE A 95 -0.51 -13.55 7.68
N LYS A 96 -1.54 -13.81 6.89
CA LYS A 96 -1.84 -15.12 6.32
C LYS A 96 -1.81 -15.02 4.79
N ARG A 97 -0.85 -15.69 4.16
CA ARG A 97 -0.85 -15.88 2.70
C ARG A 97 -1.67 -17.11 2.37
N LYS A 98 -2.76 -16.95 1.61
CA LYS A 98 -3.52 -18.08 1.06
C LYS A 98 -2.98 -18.42 -0.33
N GLY A 99 -2.01 -19.33 -0.41
CA GLY A 99 -1.45 -19.85 -1.68
C GLY A 99 -0.96 -18.74 -2.62
N ASP A 100 -1.19 -18.92 -3.94
CA ASP A 100 -0.89 -17.95 -5.01
C ASP A 100 -1.86 -16.75 -5.07
N SER A 101 -2.60 -16.47 -4.00
CA SER A 101 -3.47 -15.30 -3.95
C SER A 101 -2.63 -14.03 -4.07
N LYS A 102 -2.96 -13.21 -5.08
CA LYS A 102 -2.43 -11.84 -5.25
C LYS A 102 -2.68 -10.95 -4.02
N TYR A 103 -3.63 -11.35 -3.17
CA TYR A 103 -3.99 -10.66 -1.93
C TYR A 103 -3.49 -11.44 -0.70
N ILE A 104 -2.90 -10.69 0.22
CA ILE A 104 -2.38 -11.13 1.49
C ILE A 104 -3.37 -10.73 2.58
N GLN A 105 -3.85 -11.69 3.35
CA GLN A 105 -4.80 -11.45 4.44
C GLN A 105 -4.05 -10.95 5.67
N VAL A 106 -4.64 -9.97 6.35
CA VAL A 106 -4.12 -9.27 7.52
C VAL A 106 -5.15 -9.36 8.63
N THR A 107 -4.77 -9.95 9.76
CA THR A 107 -5.61 -10.02 10.96
C THR A 107 -4.94 -9.19 12.06
N LEU A 108 -5.68 -8.25 12.64
CA LEU A 108 -5.19 -7.45 13.77
C LEU A 108 -5.10 -8.34 15.03
N ILE A 109 -4.09 -8.11 15.87
CA ILE A 109 -3.90 -8.78 17.17
C ILE A 109 -4.49 -7.92 18.28
#